data_AF-A0A6N8EGP4-F1
#
_entry.id   AF-A0A6N8EGP4-F1
#
_cell.length_a   1.000
_cell.length_b   1.000
_cell.length_c   1.000
_cell.angle_alpha   90.00
_cell.angle_beta   90.00
_cell.angle_gamma   90.00
#
_symmetry.space_group_name_H-M   'P 1'
#
loop_
_entity.id
_entity.type
_entity.pdbx_description
1 polymer ?
#
loop_
_entity_poly.entity_id
_entity_poly.type
_entity_poly.pdbx_seq_one_letter_code
_entity_poly.pdbx_strand_id
1 'polypeptide(L)'
;MTTPNTPLWRRITIGIACCTFIIGGSIPIATWLNIPHHYGVTGSSLFLLSSCFIALMGLTALIGTGVGRNIHRIARRYQTLHGWIGITTGSLLAMGFLAGALTLFAAPLQQWSIARLPPPSPLETSLLPLDKTTLDTLGVHTPLQYRITLTSPTTAQLSLPLAPELPLALPAAQILIHQTSPHTSSLYYLAPTPAPSFIGGLHRRMGLPLPEPWAMPIIGIICLFYGLALLSGVILLLPGMWRNLMTVRLHGRARRRWLDLHSLLGLCSMPFHLIIALTTALFAFFPLFCSISDTHIVSESKQNTHSLISPESVLTQLHTLAPHFQPYRLDYILSPITADTLAARVMLHAPLYSPNPLSSKPLQTYPSLFVQGIDTYNPMIGRDRASITLNPYTGSVLEETNLSSHQSLARRLLTWCLALHFGSFGGEFVRWLYIILALCGVGFFHTANQLWLNTHRKTIKKKSSRLESSMTLWLDRITEGSLMGCLLGLCGVIALSPLTTHLIPLGNITKMASLPSIAQTSMMRLYQHITLFYYTCFALSILSCATFPRYIYRVLILILSASFLTTALTIVTLRHTAMQNTATCSLTLALALATISLWASAGFILTKRMSFLPHLSVKDPPTPEA
;
A
#
# COMPACT_ATOMS: atom_id res chain seq x y z
N MET A 1 -20.46 20.11 46.13
CA MET A 1 -19.12 19.46 46.12
C MET A 1 -18.50 19.60 44.73
N THR A 2 -17.57 20.53 44.60
CA THR A 2 -16.83 20.80 43.36
C THR A 2 -15.81 19.70 43.13
N THR A 3 -16.08 18.75 42.24
CA THR A 3 -15.07 17.78 41.80
C THR A 3 -13.87 18.55 41.26
N PRO A 4 -12.64 18.28 41.72
CA PRO A 4 -11.45 19.01 41.29
C PRO A 4 -11.30 18.88 39.77
N ASN A 5 -10.88 19.98 39.12
CA ASN A 5 -10.53 20.03 37.70
C ASN A 5 -9.50 18.94 37.39
N THR A 6 -9.96 17.76 36.97
CA THR A 6 -9.07 16.71 36.48
C THR A 6 -8.28 17.27 35.31
N PRO A 7 -6.94 17.29 35.38
CA PRO A 7 -6.12 17.91 34.35
C PRO A 7 -6.34 17.20 33.01
N LEU A 8 -6.24 17.95 31.91
CA LEU A 8 -6.55 17.47 30.55
C LEU A 8 -5.83 16.16 30.22
N TRP A 9 -4.56 16.03 30.62
CA TRP A 9 -3.79 14.81 30.41
C TRP A 9 -4.45 13.60 31.10
N ARG A 10 -4.95 13.74 32.33
CA ARG A 10 -5.60 12.65 33.07
C ARG A 10 -6.92 12.23 32.40
N ARG A 11 -7.67 13.17 31.82
CA ARG A 11 -8.88 12.87 31.02
C ARG A 11 -8.53 12.18 29.69
N ILE A 12 -7.45 12.59 29.03
CA ILE A 12 -6.94 11.93 27.82
C ILE A 12 -6.47 10.52 28.18
N THR A 13 -5.74 10.33 29.28
CA THR A 13 -5.28 9.01 29.73
C THR A 13 -6.45 8.11 30.10
N ILE A 14 -7.45 8.62 30.83
CA ILE A 14 -8.69 7.87 31.14
C ILE A 14 -9.45 7.55 29.86
N GLY A 15 -9.57 8.50 28.93
CA GLY A 15 -10.25 8.28 27.65
C GLY A 15 -9.53 7.25 26.77
N ILE A 16 -8.21 7.33 26.67
CA ILE A 16 -7.38 6.34 25.97
C ILE A 16 -7.52 4.98 26.66
N ALA A 17 -7.46 4.92 27.99
CA ALA A 17 -7.63 3.70 28.77
C ALA A 17 -9.03 3.09 28.60
N CYS A 18 -10.09 3.91 28.54
CA CYS A 18 -11.43 3.46 28.23
C CYS A 18 -11.54 2.99 26.78
N CYS A 19 -10.92 3.66 25.81
CA CYS A 19 -10.90 3.21 24.42
C CYS A 19 -10.13 1.89 24.28
N THR A 20 -8.95 1.75 24.90
CA THR A 20 -8.21 0.48 24.90
C THR A 20 -8.92 -0.60 25.71
N PHE A 21 -9.69 -0.26 26.74
CA PHE A 21 -10.53 -1.20 27.47
C PHE A 21 -11.79 -1.60 26.68
N ILE A 22 -12.41 -0.68 25.93
CA ILE A 22 -13.55 -0.99 25.05
C ILE A 22 -13.06 -1.83 23.88
N ILE A 23 -11.97 -1.45 23.22
CA ILE A 23 -11.36 -2.22 22.12
C ILE A 23 -10.87 -3.56 22.65
N GLY A 24 -10.12 -3.55 23.76
CA GLY A 24 -9.55 -4.74 24.40
C GLY A 24 -10.59 -5.64 25.09
N GLY A 25 -11.72 -5.09 25.52
CA GLY A 25 -12.86 -5.79 26.12
C GLY A 25 -13.86 -6.29 25.08
N SER A 26 -13.94 -5.65 23.91
CA SER A 26 -14.65 -6.19 22.74
C SER A 26 -14.06 -7.53 22.29
N ILE A 27 -12.77 -7.76 22.54
CA ILE A 27 -12.04 -8.99 22.20
C ILE A 27 -12.60 -10.20 22.99
N PRO A 28 -12.65 -10.19 24.34
CA PRO A 28 -13.25 -11.27 25.11
C PRO A 28 -14.78 -11.27 25.09
N ILE A 29 -15.47 -10.13 24.95
CA ILE A 29 -16.95 -10.11 24.88
C ILE A 29 -17.46 -10.80 23.61
N ALA A 30 -16.78 -10.61 22.48
CA ALA A 30 -17.12 -11.30 21.23
C ALA A 30 -16.94 -12.82 21.34
N THR A 31 -15.93 -13.30 22.09
CA THR A 31 -15.71 -14.73 22.32
C THR A 31 -16.65 -15.30 23.39
N TRP A 32 -17.00 -14.53 24.43
CA TRP A 32 -17.89 -14.94 25.52
C TRP A 32 -19.37 -15.00 25.10
N LEU A 33 -19.80 -14.11 24.20
CA LEU A 33 -21.19 -14.07 23.70
C LEU A 33 -21.49 -15.11 22.60
N ASN A 34 -20.56 -16.01 22.24
CA ASN A 34 -20.72 -16.98 21.15
C ASN A 34 -21.14 -16.36 19.79
N ILE A 35 -20.97 -15.04 19.62
CA ILE A 35 -21.15 -14.30 18.36
C ILE A 35 -20.36 -14.89 17.18
N PRO A 36 -19.16 -15.51 17.33
CA PRO A 36 -18.45 -16.11 16.19
C PRO A 36 -19.30 -17.11 15.38
N HIS A 37 -20.29 -17.78 15.99
CA HIS A 37 -21.08 -18.80 15.30
C HIS A 37 -22.19 -18.25 14.40
N HIS A 38 -22.76 -17.07 14.69
CA HIS A 38 -23.89 -16.55 13.91
C HIS A 38 -23.51 -15.60 12.77
N TYR A 39 -22.38 -14.88 12.88
CA TYR A 39 -21.98 -13.87 11.89
C TYR A 39 -20.58 -14.10 11.27
N GLY A 40 -19.88 -15.17 11.68
CA GLY A 40 -18.55 -15.53 11.20
C GLY A 40 -17.47 -14.47 11.49
N VAL A 41 -16.24 -14.72 11.03
CA VAL A 41 -15.06 -13.85 11.20
C VAL A 41 -15.31 -12.41 10.72
N THR A 42 -16.17 -12.27 9.71
CA THR A 42 -16.47 -10.98 9.11
C THR A 42 -17.39 -10.11 9.98
N GLY A 43 -18.36 -10.70 10.67
CA GLY A 43 -19.21 -9.99 11.63
C GLY A 43 -18.41 -9.40 12.79
N SER A 44 -17.45 -10.17 13.32
CA SER A 44 -16.56 -9.76 14.41
C SER A 44 -15.75 -8.50 14.05
N SER A 45 -15.33 -8.39 12.80
CA SER A 45 -14.53 -7.28 12.30
C SER A 45 -15.34 -5.98 12.18
N LEU A 46 -16.61 -6.08 11.78
CA LEU A 46 -17.52 -4.92 11.73
C LEU A 46 -17.99 -4.47 13.11
N PHE A 47 -18.16 -5.41 14.04
CA PHE A 47 -18.41 -5.09 15.44
C PHE A 47 -17.24 -4.29 16.01
N LEU A 48 -16.00 -4.67 15.71
CA LEU A 48 -14.81 -3.90 16.10
C LEU A 48 -14.78 -2.51 15.46
N LEU A 49 -15.07 -2.39 14.16
CA LEU A 49 -15.14 -1.08 13.49
C LEU A 49 -16.16 -0.17 14.20
N SER A 50 -17.32 -0.73 14.55
CA SER A 50 -18.38 -0.04 15.28
C SER A 50 -17.94 0.34 16.69
N SER A 51 -17.29 -0.57 17.43
CA SER A 51 -16.70 -0.30 18.74
C SER A 51 -15.61 0.77 18.69
N CYS A 52 -14.75 0.76 17.67
CA CYS A 52 -13.73 1.79 17.44
C CYS A 52 -14.37 3.15 17.15
N PHE A 53 -15.42 3.18 16.33
CA PHE A 53 -16.15 4.41 16.02
C PHE A 53 -16.88 4.96 17.26
N ILE A 54 -17.56 4.11 18.01
CA ILE A 54 -18.22 4.46 19.28
C ILE A 54 -17.19 4.92 20.31
N ALA A 55 -16.03 4.28 20.40
CA ALA A 55 -14.95 4.70 21.28
C ALA A 55 -14.40 6.07 20.87
N LEU A 56 -14.25 6.34 19.57
CA LEU A 56 -13.85 7.64 19.03
C LEU A 56 -14.88 8.74 19.35
N MET A 57 -16.17 8.43 19.18
CA MET A 57 -17.29 9.31 19.54
C MET A 57 -17.36 9.57 21.04
N GLY A 58 -17.22 8.52 21.85
CA GLY A 58 -17.18 8.61 23.31
C GLY A 58 -15.99 9.45 23.77
N LEU A 59 -14.80 9.23 23.21
CA LEU A 59 -13.60 10.00 23.53
C LEU A 59 -13.75 11.48 23.16
N THR A 60 -14.23 11.78 21.95
CA THR A 60 -14.51 13.16 21.53
C THR A 60 -15.54 13.81 22.45
N ALA A 61 -16.64 13.14 22.79
CA ALA A 61 -17.65 13.65 23.70
C ALA A 61 -17.08 13.89 25.11
N LEU A 62 -16.30 12.95 25.65
CA LEU A 62 -15.73 13.03 27.01
C LEU A 62 -14.70 14.17 27.14
N ILE A 63 -13.93 14.44 26.08
CA ILE A 63 -13.05 15.61 25.97
C ILE A 63 -13.87 16.92 25.97
N GLY A 64 -15.02 16.91 25.29
CA GLY A 64 -15.96 18.02 25.21
C GLY A 64 -16.71 18.29 26.51
N THR A 65 -17.05 17.25 27.28
CA THR A 65 -17.81 17.37 28.53
C THR A 65 -16.94 17.87 29.69
N GLY A 66 -17.21 19.10 30.12
CA GLY A 66 -16.71 19.67 31.36
C GLY A 66 -17.70 20.72 31.87
N VAL A 67 -17.76 20.88 33.20
CA VAL A 67 -18.75 21.68 33.96
C VAL A 67 -18.88 23.17 33.53
N GLY A 68 -18.07 23.65 32.58
CA GLY A 68 -18.17 25.01 32.06
C GLY A 68 -18.73 25.07 30.64
N ARG A 69 -19.92 25.67 30.47
CA ARG A 69 -20.61 26.04 29.21
C ARG A 69 -19.83 26.99 28.27
N ASN A 70 -18.51 27.11 28.39
CA ASN A 70 -17.74 28.09 27.62
C ASN A 70 -17.11 27.45 26.38
N ILE A 71 -17.76 27.60 25.22
CA ILE A 71 -17.35 27.10 23.89
C ILE A 71 -15.87 27.39 23.61
N HIS A 72 -15.36 28.54 24.06
CA HIS A 72 -13.95 28.89 23.87
C HIS A 72 -12.99 27.92 24.58
N ARG A 73 -13.30 27.44 25.79
CA ARG A 73 -12.45 26.48 26.51
C ARG A 73 -12.44 25.12 25.81
N ILE A 74 -13.60 24.69 25.29
CA ILE A 74 -13.73 23.43 24.54
C ILE A 74 -12.91 23.49 23.26
N ALA A 75 -13.02 24.60 22.49
CA ALA A 75 -12.23 24.81 21.28
C ALA A 75 -10.71 24.77 21.55
N ARG A 76 -10.23 25.39 22.63
CA ARG A 76 -8.79 25.32 23.00
C ARG A 76 -8.34 23.88 23.28
N ARG A 77 -9.17 23.07 23.93
CA ARG A 77 -8.85 21.65 24.22
C ARG A 77 -8.73 20.83 22.94
N TYR A 78 -9.71 20.94 22.03
CA TYR A 78 -9.63 20.25 20.74
C TYR A 78 -8.47 20.75 19.90
N GLN A 79 -8.14 22.04 19.94
CA GLN A 79 -6.98 22.58 19.25
C GLN A 79 -5.66 21.99 19.78
N THR A 80 -5.50 21.87 21.10
CA THR A 80 -4.34 21.23 21.71
C THR A 80 -4.24 19.76 21.32
N LEU A 81 -5.36 19.03 21.38
CA LEU A 81 -5.42 17.61 21.04
C LEU A 81 -5.11 17.36 19.56
N HIS A 82 -5.79 18.08 18.65
CA HIS A 82 -5.55 18.03 17.21
C HIS A 82 -4.08 18.32 16.88
N GLY A 83 -3.50 19.34 17.51
CA GLY A 83 -2.09 19.69 17.36
C GLY A 83 -1.15 18.56 17.77
N TRP A 84 -1.30 18.02 18.99
CA TRP A 84 -0.43 16.94 19.48
C TRP A 84 -0.52 15.67 18.65
N ILE A 85 -1.73 15.26 18.30
CA ILE A 85 -1.93 14.10 17.45
C ILE A 85 -1.27 14.32 16.09
N GLY A 86 -1.55 15.45 15.43
CA GLY A 86 -1.00 15.75 14.11
C GLY A 86 0.53 15.73 14.07
N ILE A 87 1.20 16.24 15.10
CA ILE A 87 2.68 16.26 15.18
C ILE A 87 3.26 14.87 15.39
N THR A 88 2.62 14.06 16.25
CA THR A 88 3.14 12.74 16.62
C THR A 88 2.94 11.71 15.51
N THR A 89 1.88 11.84 14.72
CA THR A 89 1.53 10.87 13.66
C THR A 89 1.83 11.37 12.25
N GLY A 90 1.95 12.68 12.03
CA GLY A 90 1.95 13.29 10.69
C GLY A 90 3.05 12.79 9.76
N SER A 91 4.29 12.62 10.24
CA SER A 91 5.39 12.13 9.40
C SER A 91 5.20 10.68 8.96
N LEU A 92 4.71 9.82 9.87
CA LEU A 92 4.40 8.41 9.56
C LEU A 92 3.24 8.30 8.58
N LEU A 93 2.18 9.09 8.81
CA LEU A 93 1.04 9.15 7.90
C LEU A 93 1.47 9.66 6.51
N ALA A 94 2.30 10.69 6.42
CA ALA A 94 2.80 11.18 5.14
C ALA A 94 3.53 10.09 4.34
N MET A 95 4.38 9.29 4.98
CA MET A 95 5.05 8.14 4.34
C MET A 95 4.06 7.05 3.94
N GLY A 96 3.11 6.73 4.81
CA GLY A 96 2.04 5.76 4.54
C GLY A 96 1.20 6.15 3.32
N PHE A 97 0.80 7.42 3.22
CA PHE A 97 0.05 7.96 2.08
C PHE A 97 0.89 7.99 0.80
N LEU A 98 2.17 8.38 0.88
CA LEU A 98 3.06 8.40 -0.27
C LEU A 98 3.31 7.00 -0.84
N ALA A 99 3.64 6.03 0.02
CA ALA A 99 3.78 4.64 -0.39
C ALA A 99 2.44 4.06 -0.88
N GLY A 100 1.35 4.35 -0.17
CA GLY A 100 -0.01 3.91 -0.51
C GLY A 100 -0.46 4.34 -1.89
N ALA A 101 -0.21 5.61 -2.26
CA ALA A 101 -0.51 6.12 -3.60
C ALA A 101 0.15 5.29 -4.71
N LEU A 102 1.38 4.81 -4.49
CA LEU A 102 2.10 3.98 -5.45
C LEU A 102 1.58 2.53 -5.47
N THR A 103 1.07 2.00 -4.35
CA THR A 103 0.52 0.63 -4.32
C THR A 103 -0.70 0.42 -5.19
N LEU A 104 -1.44 1.50 -5.51
CA LEU A 104 -2.54 1.49 -6.48
C LEU A 104 -2.07 1.05 -7.88
N PHE A 105 -0.79 1.29 -8.19
CA PHE A 105 -0.15 0.95 -9.46
C PHE A 105 0.77 -0.26 -9.33
N ALA A 106 0.60 -1.11 -8.31
CA ALA A 106 1.46 -2.27 -8.13
C ALA A 106 1.52 -3.19 -9.36
N ALA A 107 0.38 -3.48 -9.99
CA ALA A 107 0.33 -4.30 -11.20
C ALA A 107 0.91 -3.58 -12.45
N PRO A 108 0.51 -2.32 -12.77
CA PRO A 108 1.18 -1.54 -13.81
C PRO A 108 2.70 -1.41 -13.61
N LEU A 109 3.15 -1.23 -12.37
CA LEU A 109 4.56 -1.14 -12.01
C LEU A 109 5.26 -2.48 -12.27
N GLN A 110 4.64 -3.60 -11.88
CA GLN A 110 5.16 -4.94 -12.17
C GLN A 110 5.31 -5.18 -13.67
N GLN A 111 4.30 -4.80 -14.47
CA GLN A 111 4.33 -4.92 -15.93
C GLN A 111 5.41 -4.02 -16.54
N TRP A 112 5.56 -2.80 -16.04
CA TRP A 112 6.59 -1.86 -16.48
C TRP A 112 8.02 -2.37 -16.23
N SER A 113 8.24 -3.13 -15.17
CA SER A 113 9.56 -3.72 -14.87
C SER A 113 9.92 -4.92 -15.77
N ILE A 114 8.92 -5.58 -16.37
CA ILE A 114 9.11 -6.77 -17.22
C ILE A 114 9.48 -6.32 -18.64
N ALA A 115 10.58 -6.88 -19.17
CA ALA A 115 10.93 -6.68 -20.58
C ALA A 115 9.85 -7.30 -21.48
N ARG A 116 9.38 -6.56 -22.49
CA ARG A 116 8.38 -7.09 -23.43
C ARG A 116 9.00 -8.21 -24.26
N LEU A 117 8.43 -9.40 -24.13
CA LEU A 117 8.61 -10.45 -25.13
C LEU A 117 7.90 -10.03 -26.44
N PRO A 118 8.34 -10.52 -27.61
CA PRO A 118 7.51 -10.50 -28.80
C PRO A 118 6.13 -11.07 -28.47
N PRO A 119 5.04 -10.53 -29.03
CA PRO A 119 3.71 -11.06 -28.77
C PRO A 119 3.68 -12.56 -29.15
N PRO A 120 3.35 -13.47 -28.22
CA PRO A 120 3.19 -14.88 -28.58
C PRO A 120 2.08 -15.01 -29.63
N SER A 121 2.20 -16.01 -30.51
CA SER A 121 1.04 -16.42 -31.29
C SER A 121 -0.05 -16.87 -30.30
N PRO A 122 -1.27 -16.33 -30.37
CA PRO A 122 -2.33 -16.69 -29.45
C PRO A 122 -2.66 -18.18 -29.60
N LEU A 123 -2.54 -18.93 -28.51
CA LEU A 123 -3.03 -20.31 -28.44
C LEU A 123 -4.56 -20.28 -28.30
N GLU A 124 -5.26 -21.07 -29.12
CA GLU A 124 -6.67 -21.34 -28.88
C GLU A 124 -6.83 -22.09 -27.56
N THR A 125 -7.80 -21.66 -26.74
CA THR A 125 -8.06 -22.27 -25.43
C THR A 125 -8.45 -23.75 -25.52
N SER A 126 -8.97 -24.19 -26.66
CA SER A 126 -9.33 -25.57 -27.00
C SER A 126 -8.12 -26.49 -27.17
N LEU A 127 -6.96 -25.95 -27.54
CA LEU A 127 -5.73 -26.68 -27.84
C LEU A 127 -4.75 -26.73 -26.66
N LEU A 128 -5.15 -26.21 -25.50
CA LEU A 128 -4.28 -26.19 -24.32
C LEU A 128 -4.10 -27.62 -23.77
N PRO A 129 -2.85 -28.10 -23.61
CA PRO A 129 -2.57 -29.42 -23.08
C PRO A 129 -2.91 -29.47 -21.58
N LEU A 130 -4.13 -29.91 -21.26
CA LEU A 130 -4.58 -30.15 -19.88
C LEU A 130 -4.33 -31.60 -19.43
N ASP A 131 -3.82 -32.45 -20.32
CA ASP A 131 -3.53 -33.85 -20.03
C ASP A 131 -2.13 -34.02 -19.42
N LYS A 132 -2.04 -34.84 -18.37
CA LYS A 132 -0.78 -35.19 -17.69
C LYS A 132 0.31 -35.62 -18.68
N THR A 133 -0.06 -36.39 -19.70
CA THR A 133 0.85 -36.91 -20.74
C THR A 133 1.50 -35.78 -21.54
N THR A 134 0.75 -34.76 -21.93
CA THR A 134 1.29 -33.59 -22.65
C THR A 134 2.18 -32.73 -21.77
N LEU A 135 1.89 -32.62 -20.47
CA LEU A 135 2.76 -31.93 -19.50
C LEU A 135 4.06 -32.71 -19.24
N ASP A 136 3.98 -34.06 -19.22
CA ASP A 136 5.14 -34.95 -19.11
C ASP A 136 6.02 -34.88 -20.37
N THR A 137 5.45 -34.74 -21.58
CA THR A 137 6.22 -34.56 -22.83
C THR A 137 6.99 -33.24 -22.90
N LEU A 138 6.59 -32.22 -22.12
CA LEU A 138 7.34 -30.96 -21.99
C LEU A 138 8.57 -31.10 -21.08
N GLY A 139 8.88 -32.32 -20.59
CA GLY A 139 9.98 -32.58 -19.66
C GLY A 139 9.75 -31.99 -18.27
N VAL A 140 8.53 -31.52 -18.00
CA VAL A 140 8.13 -30.96 -16.70
C VAL A 140 7.56 -32.10 -15.87
N HIS A 141 8.43 -32.91 -15.29
CA HIS A 141 8.00 -33.89 -14.30
C HIS A 141 7.50 -33.13 -13.06
N THR A 142 6.17 -33.02 -12.96
CA THR A 142 5.38 -32.37 -11.90
C THR A 142 5.23 -30.83 -11.95
N PRO A 143 4.40 -30.26 -12.86
CA PRO A 143 3.86 -28.93 -12.59
C PRO A 143 2.85 -29.04 -11.45
N LEU A 144 3.25 -28.59 -10.26
CA LEU A 144 2.36 -28.45 -9.09
C LEU A 144 1.19 -27.48 -9.40
N GLN A 145 1.37 -26.60 -10.40
CA GLN A 145 0.47 -25.52 -10.78
C GLN A 145 0.59 -25.15 -12.27
N TYR A 146 -0.53 -24.79 -12.89
CA TYR A 146 -0.55 -24.20 -14.24
C TYR A 146 -1.44 -22.96 -14.28
N ARG A 147 -1.02 -21.96 -15.06
CA ARG A 147 -1.65 -20.66 -15.17
C ARG A 147 -2.03 -20.38 -16.61
N ILE A 148 -3.29 -20.06 -16.83
CA ILE A 148 -3.83 -19.65 -18.12
C ILE A 148 -4.21 -18.19 -18.00
N THR A 149 -3.53 -17.32 -18.75
CA THR A 149 -3.86 -15.89 -18.83
C THR A 149 -4.60 -15.64 -20.13
N LEU A 150 -5.84 -15.17 -20.03
CA LEU A 150 -6.69 -14.91 -21.19
C LEU A 150 -6.30 -13.57 -21.83
N THR A 151 -6.09 -13.58 -23.14
CA THR A 151 -5.82 -12.39 -23.96
C THR A 151 -7.04 -11.98 -24.78
N SER A 152 -7.90 -12.95 -25.11
CA SER A 152 -9.20 -12.81 -25.78
C SER A 152 -10.13 -13.90 -25.22
N PRO A 153 -11.46 -13.85 -25.42
CA PRO A 153 -12.34 -14.95 -25.04
C PRO A 153 -11.93 -16.32 -25.59
N THR A 154 -11.22 -16.33 -26.72
CA THR A 154 -10.78 -17.56 -27.41
C THR A 154 -9.28 -17.79 -27.37
N THR A 155 -8.49 -16.83 -26.88
CA THR A 155 -7.03 -16.92 -26.93
C THR A 155 -6.42 -16.76 -25.55
N ALA A 156 -5.42 -17.57 -25.26
CA ALA A 156 -4.76 -17.58 -23.98
C ALA A 156 -3.26 -17.76 -24.07
N GLN A 157 -2.57 -17.42 -22.99
CA GLN A 157 -1.16 -17.69 -22.77
C GLN A 157 -1.01 -18.64 -21.59
N LEU A 158 -0.24 -19.71 -21.80
CA LEU A 158 0.11 -20.68 -20.76
C LEU A 158 1.41 -20.28 -20.06
N SER A 159 1.39 -20.25 -18.74
CA SER A 159 2.59 -20.18 -17.91
C SER A 159 2.55 -21.19 -16.77
N LEU A 160 3.73 -21.57 -16.29
CA LEU A 160 3.91 -22.52 -15.20
C LEU A 160 4.54 -21.77 -14.01
N PRO A 161 3.74 -21.33 -13.02
CA PRO A 161 4.27 -20.70 -11.82
C PRO A 161 5.04 -21.73 -10.98
N LEU A 162 6.18 -21.32 -10.43
CA LEU A 162 7.03 -22.16 -9.59
C LEU A 162 6.54 -22.24 -8.13
N ALA A 163 5.59 -21.38 -7.76
CA ALA A 163 4.99 -21.30 -6.43
C ALA A 163 3.60 -20.63 -6.50
N PRO A 164 2.69 -20.91 -5.55
CA PRO A 164 1.40 -20.22 -5.48
C PRO A 164 1.61 -18.72 -5.28
N GLU A 165 0.80 -17.92 -5.95
CA GLU A 165 0.66 -16.51 -5.58
C GLU A 165 -0.28 -16.38 -4.39
N LEU A 166 0.27 -16.13 -3.20
CA LEU A 166 -0.54 -15.75 -2.05
C LEU A 166 -0.90 -14.26 -2.07
N PRO A 167 -2.06 -13.88 -1.53
CA PRO A 167 -2.40 -12.48 -1.34
C PRO A 167 -1.31 -11.75 -0.56
N LEU A 168 -0.85 -10.61 -1.08
CA LEU A 168 0.15 -9.73 -0.46
C LEU A 168 1.57 -10.30 -0.30
N ALA A 169 1.83 -11.53 -0.79
CA ALA A 169 3.16 -12.14 -0.78
C ALA A 169 4.04 -11.68 -1.96
N LEU A 170 5.31 -12.07 -1.92
CA LEU A 170 6.24 -11.87 -3.04
C LEU A 170 5.72 -12.58 -4.31
N PRO A 171 5.89 -11.98 -5.49
CA PRO A 171 5.48 -12.60 -6.73
C PRO A 171 6.30 -13.87 -7.00
N ALA A 172 5.64 -14.91 -7.49
CA ALA A 172 6.31 -16.15 -7.84
C ALA A 172 7.02 -16.02 -9.20
N ALA A 173 8.21 -16.63 -9.32
CA ALA A 173 8.80 -16.84 -10.63
C ALA A 173 7.91 -17.79 -11.45
N GLN A 174 7.92 -17.63 -12.77
CA GLN A 174 7.10 -18.44 -13.67
C GLN A 174 7.88 -18.78 -14.94
N ILE A 175 7.60 -19.96 -15.49
CA ILE A 175 8.07 -20.36 -16.81
C ILE A 175 6.99 -19.92 -17.80
N LEU A 176 7.38 -19.06 -18.74
CA LEU A 176 6.56 -18.63 -19.85
C LEU A 176 6.79 -19.56 -21.03
N ILE A 177 5.70 -20.07 -21.59
CA ILE A 177 5.73 -20.85 -22.82
C ILE A 177 5.40 -19.89 -23.95
N HIS A 178 6.35 -19.69 -24.86
CA HIS A 178 6.19 -18.83 -26.02
C HIS A 178 6.21 -19.70 -27.27
N GLN A 179 5.06 -19.86 -27.91
CA GLN A 179 4.97 -20.56 -29.19
C GLN A 179 5.11 -19.57 -30.34
N THR A 180 6.12 -19.81 -31.17
CA THR A 180 6.37 -19.04 -32.41
C THR A 180 5.74 -19.71 -33.63
N SER A 181 5.48 -21.03 -33.58
CA SER A 181 4.81 -21.82 -34.62
C SER A 181 4.22 -23.10 -34.00
N PRO A 182 3.24 -23.78 -34.64
CA PRO A 182 2.60 -25.00 -34.11
C PRO A 182 3.56 -26.11 -33.66
N HIS A 183 4.79 -26.11 -34.17
CA HIS A 183 5.81 -27.11 -33.89
C HIS A 183 7.04 -26.56 -33.15
N THR A 184 7.11 -25.26 -32.85
CA THR A 184 8.24 -24.64 -32.15
C THR A 184 7.78 -23.80 -30.96
N SER A 185 8.11 -24.30 -29.76
CA SER A 185 7.94 -23.60 -28.50
C SER A 185 9.29 -23.23 -27.90
N SER A 186 9.50 -21.94 -27.59
CA SER A 186 10.59 -21.49 -26.74
C SER A 186 10.09 -21.28 -25.30
N LEU A 187 10.91 -21.70 -24.34
CA LEU A 187 10.63 -21.56 -22.92
C LEU A 187 11.45 -20.41 -22.34
N TYR A 188 10.80 -19.52 -21.60
CA TYR A 188 11.46 -18.42 -20.90
C TYR A 188 11.21 -18.51 -19.39
N TYR A 189 12.26 -18.40 -18.61
CA TYR A 189 12.16 -18.22 -17.17
C TYR A 189 11.98 -16.73 -16.86
N LEU A 190 10.86 -16.37 -16.23
CA LEU A 190 10.56 -15.03 -15.75
C LEU A 190 10.62 -14.99 -14.22
N ALA A 191 11.62 -14.28 -13.69
CA ALA A 191 11.67 -13.87 -12.29
C ALA A 191 11.21 -12.41 -12.16
N PRO A 192 10.03 -12.15 -11.58
CA PRO A 192 9.52 -10.79 -11.39
C PRO A 192 10.34 -10.00 -10.38
N THR A 193 10.32 -8.67 -10.49
CA THR A 193 10.87 -7.80 -9.44
C THR A 193 10.04 -7.88 -8.14
N PRO A 194 10.67 -7.80 -6.95
CA PRO A 194 9.95 -7.68 -5.68
C PRO A 194 9.54 -6.23 -5.34
N ALA A 195 9.86 -5.23 -6.19
CA ALA A 195 9.64 -3.81 -5.89
C ALA A 195 8.18 -3.44 -5.55
N PRO A 196 7.13 -3.87 -6.29
CA PRO A 196 5.76 -3.57 -5.92
C PRO A 196 5.35 -4.16 -4.56
N SER A 197 5.87 -5.35 -4.24
CA SER A 197 5.65 -6.00 -2.94
C SER A 197 6.34 -5.24 -1.82
N PHE A 198 7.56 -4.76 -2.05
CA PHE A 198 8.28 -3.90 -1.11
C PHE A 198 7.52 -2.59 -0.83
N ILE A 199 7.04 -1.89 -1.86
CA ILE A 199 6.24 -0.66 -1.70
C ILE A 199 4.95 -0.95 -0.91
N GLY A 200 4.29 -2.07 -1.22
CA GLY A 200 3.14 -2.56 -0.47
C GLY A 200 3.44 -2.81 1.00
N GLY A 201 4.55 -3.48 1.30
CA GLY A 201 5.00 -3.71 2.67
C GLY A 201 5.46 -2.42 3.37
N LEU A 202 6.02 -1.46 2.64
CA LEU A 202 6.39 -0.15 3.19
C LEU A 202 5.15 0.64 3.61
N HIS A 203 4.09 0.62 2.81
CA HIS A 203 2.78 1.18 3.15
C HIS A 203 2.20 0.53 4.42
N ARG A 204 2.21 -0.81 4.49
CA ARG A 204 1.79 -1.59 5.68
C ARG A 204 2.70 -1.43 6.91
N ARG A 205 3.82 -0.74 6.78
CA ARG A 205 4.73 -0.39 7.89
C ARG A 205 4.78 1.11 8.17
N MET A 206 4.11 1.95 7.39
CA MET A 206 4.27 3.42 7.42
C MET A 206 5.75 3.86 7.41
N GLY A 207 6.61 3.11 6.70
CA GLY A 207 8.05 3.36 6.67
C GLY A 207 8.84 2.92 7.91
N LEU A 208 8.21 2.26 8.89
CA LEU A 208 8.90 1.73 10.06
C LEU A 208 9.77 0.51 9.71
N PRO A 209 11.03 0.45 10.18
CA PRO A 209 11.91 -0.70 10.01
C PRO A 209 11.56 -1.84 10.98
N LEU A 210 10.26 -2.10 11.16
CA LEU A 210 9.74 -3.15 12.01
C LEU A 210 9.15 -4.27 11.15
N PRO A 211 9.14 -5.52 11.62
CA PRO A 211 8.38 -6.58 10.97
C PRO A 211 6.88 -6.20 10.94
N GLU A 212 6.19 -6.60 9.87
CA GLU A 212 4.77 -6.27 9.66
C GLU A 212 3.80 -6.67 10.79
N PRO A 213 3.94 -7.80 11.53
CA PRO A 213 2.97 -8.15 12.57
C PRO A 213 3.05 -7.21 13.78
N TRP A 214 4.21 -6.57 14.00
CA TRP A 214 4.40 -5.54 15.03
C TRP A 214 3.99 -4.16 14.52
N ALA A 215 4.25 -3.87 13.24
CA ALA A 215 3.93 -2.57 12.65
C ALA A 215 2.43 -2.35 12.45
N MET A 216 1.69 -3.37 12.02
CA MET A 216 0.26 -3.25 11.69
C MET A 216 -0.59 -2.76 12.88
N PRO A 217 -0.53 -3.35 14.09
CA PRO A 217 -1.29 -2.84 15.24
C PRO A 217 -0.93 -1.38 15.62
N ILE A 218 0.35 -1.01 15.52
CA ILE A 218 0.81 0.36 15.77
C ILE A 218 0.15 1.32 14.79
N ILE A 219 0.11 0.94 13.51
CA ILE A 219 -0.55 1.71 12.45
C ILE A 219 -2.05 1.84 12.71
N GLY A 220 -2.71 0.77 13.16
CA GLY A 220 -4.12 0.81 13.55
C GLY A 220 -4.38 1.88 14.61
N ILE A 221 -3.54 1.94 15.65
CA ILE A 221 -3.62 2.97 16.70
C ILE A 221 -3.37 4.37 16.11
N ILE A 222 -2.35 4.53 15.28
CA ILE A 222 -2.04 5.81 14.59
C ILE A 222 -3.23 6.28 13.75
N CYS A 223 -3.89 5.38 13.02
CA CYS A 223 -5.04 5.68 12.18
C CYS A 223 -6.30 6.02 13.00
N LEU A 224 -6.51 5.40 14.17
CA LEU A 224 -7.56 5.81 15.10
C LEU A 224 -7.33 7.23 15.63
N PHE A 225 -6.09 7.55 16.03
CA PHE A 225 -5.74 8.92 16.40
C PHE A 225 -5.90 9.88 15.23
N TYR A 226 -5.54 9.47 14.02
CA TYR A 226 -5.75 10.29 12.84
C TYR A 226 -7.24 10.58 12.58
N GLY A 227 -8.11 9.56 12.71
CA GLY A 227 -9.55 9.75 12.73
C GLY A 227 -9.97 10.78 13.77
N LEU A 228 -9.47 10.67 15.01
CA LEU A 228 -9.74 11.65 16.07
C LEU A 228 -9.30 13.08 15.70
N ALA A 229 -8.14 13.21 15.05
CA ALA A 229 -7.62 14.48 14.57
C ALA A 229 -8.51 15.08 13.46
N LEU A 230 -9.01 14.27 12.53
CA LEU A 230 -9.95 14.72 11.49
C LEU A 230 -11.26 15.25 12.12
N LEU A 231 -11.85 14.47 13.04
CA LEU A 231 -13.11 14.86 13.68
C LEU A 231 -12.95 16.11 14.55
N SER A 232 -11.87 16.19 15.34
CA SER A 232 -11.57 17.40 16.10
C SER A 232 -11.26 18.60 15.20
N GLY A 233 -10.64 18.38 14.04
CA GLY A 233 -10.42 19.41 13.01
C GLY A 233 -11.73 20.00 12.49
N VAL A 234 -12.72 19.17 12.17
CA VAL A 234 -14.06 19.64 11.73
C VAL A 234 -14.76 20.44 12.84
N ILE A 235 -14.70 19.97 14.08
CA ILE A 235 -15.25 20.70 15.25
C ILE A 235 -14.62 22.08 15.39
N LEU A 236 -13.33 22.23 15.10
CA LEU A 236 -12.63 23.52 15.12
C LEU A 236 -13.04 24.45 13.96
N LEU A 237 -13.48 23.91 12.83
CA LEU A 237 -13.90 24.68 11.65
C LEU A 237 -15.37 25.17 11.73
N LEU A 238 -16.20 24.55 12.58
CA LEU A 238 -17.62 24.86 12.71
C LEU A 238 -17.95 26.30 13.17
N PRO A 239 -17.22 26.92 14.13
CA PRO A 239 -17.51 28.29 14.56
C PRO A 239 -17.00 29.32 13.53
N GLY A 240 -17.89 29.86 12.68
CA GLY A 240 -17.66 31.09 11.91
C GLY A 240 -16.66 31.02 10.74
N MET A 241 -16.01 29.88 10.48
CA MET A 241 -15.04 29.75 9.39
C MET A 241 -15.63 29.36 8.04
N TRP A 242 -16.88 28.86 7.97
CA TRP A 242 -17.50 28.43 6.70
C TRP A 242 -17.47 29.51 5.60
N ARG A 243 -17.65 30.78 5.98
CA ARG A 243 -17.61 31.94 5.06
C ARG A 243 -16.22 32.25 4.50
N ASN A 244 -15.15 31.76 5.13
CA ASN A 244 -13.77 32.03 4.75
C ASN A 244 -13.01 30.79 4.24
N LEU A 245 -13.61 29.59 4.32
CA LEU A 245 -12.96 28.29 4.04
C LEU A 245 -12.36 28.18 2.63
N MET A 246 -12.94 28.87 1.64
CA MET A 246 -12.48 28.87 0.24
C MET A 246 -11.70 30.13 -0.15
N THR A 247 -11.42 31.04 0.79
CA THR A 247 -10.58 32.21 0.51
C THR A 247 -9.11 31.85 0.68
N VAL A 248 -8.50 31.21 -0.33
CA VAL A 248 -7.09 30.82 -0.28
C VAL A 248 -6.21 32.07 -0.41
N ARG A 249 -5.63 32.55 0.70
CA ARG A 249 -4.76 33.73 0.71
C ARG A 249 -3.30 33.30 0.70
N LEU A 250 -2.76 33.08 -0.50
CA LEU A 250 -1.35 32.72 -0.71
C LEU A 250 -0.38 33.91 -0.48
N HIS A 251 -0.90 35.12 -0.26
CA HIS A 251 -0.11 36.32 -0.02
C HIS A 251 -0.09 36.68 1.48
N GLY A 252 1.10 37.01 2.00
CA GLY A 252 1.29 37.50 3.37
C GLY A 252 2.07 36.56 4.30
N ARG A 253 1.80 36.67 5.61
CA ARG A 253 2.60 36.03 6.68
C ARG A 253 2.58 34.49 6.55
N ALA A 254 3.76 33.85 6.60
CA ALA A 254 3.94 32.40 6.43
C ALA A 254 2.98 31.52 7.26
N ARG A 255 2.73 31.85 8.53
CA ARG A 255 1.79 31.11 9.39
C ARG A 255 0.37 31.05 8.81
N ARG A 256 -0.12 32.15 8.23
CA ARG A 256 -1.46 32.20 7.64
C ARG A 256 -1.52 31.36 6.36
N ARG A 257 -0.48 31.46 5.52
CA ARG A 257 -0.37 30.60 4.32
C ARG A 257 -0.44 29.11 4.64
N TRP A 258 0.30 28.65 5.67
CA TRP A 258 0.24 27.25 6.10
C TRP A 258 -1.12 26.85 6.69
N LEU A 259 -1.78 27.75 7.42
CA LEU A 259 -3.13 27.50 7.96
C LEU A 259 -4.16 27.35 6.84
N ASP A 260 -4.14 28.26 5.85
CA ASP A 260 -5.07 28.25 4.72
C ASP A 260 -4.84 26.99 3.87
N LEU A 261 -3.58 26.62 3.60
CA LEU A 261 -3.24 25.41 2.84
C LEU A 261 -3.62 24.13 3.59
N HIS A 262 -3.38 24.06 4.90
CA HIS A 262 -3.78 22.92 5.74
C HIS A 262 -5.30 22.76 5.75
N SER A 263 -6.04 23.87 5.86
CA SER A 263 -7.51 23.85 5.87
C SER A 263 -8.08 23.46 4.51
N LEU A 264 -7.51 23.96 3.41
CA LEU A 264 -7.90 23.61 2.04
C LEU A 264 -7.68 22.12 1.76
N LEU A 265 -6.45 21.63 1.97
CA LEU A 265 -6.11 20.22 1.73
C LEU A 265 -6.94 19.32 2.64
N GLY A 266 -7.07 19.68 3.91
CA GLY A 266 -7.86 18.92 4.88
C GLY A 266 -9.33 18.83 4.48
N LEU A 267 -9.98 19.94 4.14
CA LEU A 267 -11.40 19.95 3.80
C LEU A 267 -11.68 19.23 2.47
N CYS A 268 -10.89 19.49 1.42
CA CYS A 268 -11.09 18.89 0.11
C CYS A 268 -10.91 17.37 0.10
N SER A 269 -10.07 16.83 1.00
CA SER A 269 -9.78 15.39 1.06
C SER A 269 -10.35 14.70 2.31
N MET A 270 -11.11 15.41 3.15
CA MET A 270 -11.63 14.89 4.43
C MET A 270 -12.42 13.58 4.29
N PRO A 271 -13.43 13.46 3.38
CA PRO A 271 -14.24 12.25 3.32
C PRO A 271 -13.37 11.03 2.99
N PHE A 272 -12.45 11.20 2.06
CA PHE A 272 -11.49 10.18 1.68
C PHE A 272 -10.55 9.83 2.83
N HIS A 273 -9.94 10.81 3.50
CA HIS A 273 -9.04 10.57 4.62
C HIS A 273 -9.73 9.87 5.80
N LEU A 274 -10.99 10.18 6.08
CA LEU A 274 -11.76 9.52 7.12
C LEU A 274 -12.02 8.04 6.77
N ILE A 275 -12.42 7.76 5.53
CA ILE A 275 -12.61 6.39 5.04
C ILE A 275 -11.29 5.62 5.12
N ILE A 276 -10.17 6.20 4.67
CA ILE A 276 -8.85 5.57 4.74
C ILE A 276 -8.44 5.33 6.20
N ALA A 277 -8.65 6.27 7.12
CA ALA A 277 -8.31 6.09 8.53
C ALA A 277 -9.08 4.93 9.17
N LEU A 278 -10.39 4.84 8.92
CA LEU A 278 -11.25 3.80 9.47
C LEU A 278 -10.95 2.42 8.87
N THR A 279 -10.83 2.33 7.54
CA THR A 279 -10.49 1.08 6.84
C THR A 279 -9.09 0.58 7.19
N THR A 280 -8.11 1.48 7.35
CA THR A 280 -6.76 1.10 7.77
C THR A 280 -6.77 0.54 9.20
N ALA A 281 -7.50 1.17 10.13
CA ALA A 281 -7.65 0.66 11.48
C ALA A 281 -8.28 -0.74 11.48
N LEU A 282 -9.32 -0.95 10.66
CA LEU A 282 -9.93 -2.27 10.49
C LEU A 282 -8.90 -3.31 10.04
N PHE A 283 -8.15 -3.04 8.98
CA PHE A 283 -7.17 -4.00 8.42
C PHE A 283 -5.95 -4.21 9.30
N ALA A 284 -5.52 -3.18 10.03
CA ALA A 284 -4.43 -3.28 11.00
C ALA A 284 -4.73 -4.31 12.10
N PHE A 285 -5.98 -4.35 12.57
CA PHE A 285 -6.38 -5.25 13.64
C PHE A 285 -6.98 -6.57 13.15
N PHE A 286 -7.47 -6.64 11.91
CA PHE A 286 -8.09 -7.84 11.32
C PHE A 286 -7.29 -9.16 11.53
N PRO A 287 -5.96 -9.22 11.33
CA PRO A 287 -5.19 -10.45 11.53
C PRO A 287 -5.21 -10.99 12.96
N LEU A 288 -5.34 -10.10 13.96
CA LEU A 288 -5.41 -10.50 15.37
C LEU A 288 -6.66 -11.34 15.66
N PHE A 289 -7.70 -11.23 14.82
CA PHE A 289 -8.97 -11.94 14.97
C PHE A 289 -9.07 -13.20 14.11
N CYS A 290 -8.45 -13.21 12.91
CA CYS A 290 -8.40 -14.42 12.08
C CYS A 290 -7.63 -15.56 12.77
N SER A 291 -6.61 -15.25 13.56
CA SER A 291 -5.87 -16.24 14.38
C SER A 291 -6.76 -16.96 15.42
N ILE A 292 -7.96 -16.44 15.70
CA ILE A 292 -8.88 -16.94 16.74
C ILE A 292 -10.02 -17.77 16.13
N SER A 293 -10.20 -17.76 14.80
CA SER A 293 -11.39 -18.32 14.17
C SER A 293 -11.04 -19.25 13.01
N ASP A 294 -10.43 -20.39 13.34
CA ASP A 294 -10.35 -21.54 12.45
C ASP A 294 -11.74 -22.20 12.37
N THR A 295 -12.58 -21.71 11.47
CA THR A 295 -13.83 -22.41 11.11
C THR A 295 -13.65 -23.15 9.80
N HIS A 296 -13.38 -24.44 9.99
CA HIS A 296 -13.67 -25.57 9.12
C HIS A 296 -14.71 -25.31 8.02
N ILE A 297 -14.26 -25.10 6.79
CA ILE A 297 -15.01 -25.57 5.62
C ILE A 297 -14.01 -26.17 4.65
N VAL A 298 -13.84 -27.50 4.73
CA VAL A 298 -13.57 -28.25 3.51
C VAL A 298 -14.37 -29.54 3.51
N SER A 299 -15.22 -29.66 2.49
CA SER A 299 -15.74 -30.94 2.02
C SER A 299 -14.57 -31.76 1.48
N GLU A 300 -14.34 -32.96 2.01
CA GLU A 300 -13.42 -33.93 1.41
C GLU A 300 -13.80 -34.18 -0.06
N SER A 301 -13.08 -33.57 -0.99
CA SER A 301 -13.13 -33.98 -2.38
C SER A 301 -12.28 -35.24 -2.49
N LYS A 302 -12.93 -36.41 -2.56
CA LYS A 302 -12.26 -37.66 -2.98
C LYS A 302 -11.47 -37.36 -4.26
N GLN A 303 -10.20 -37.76 -4.27
CA GLN A 303 -9.37 -37.77 -5.48
C GLN A 303 -10.00 -38.76 -6.47
N ASN A 304 -10.98 -38.30 -7.24
CA ASN A 304 -11.49 -39.07 -8.36
C ASN A 304 -10.58 -38.82 -9.56
N THR A 305 -10.35 -39.88 -10.32
CA THR A 305 -9.57 -40.00 -11.56
C THR A 305 -10.18 -39.24 -12.75
N HIS A 306 -10.79 -38.08 -12.52
CA HIS A 306 -11.34 -37.23 -13.59
C HIS A 306 -10.24 -36.35 -14.20
N SER A 307 -10.34 -36.14 -15.51
CA SER A 307 -9.60 -35.10 -16.23
C SER A 307 -9.94 -33.72 -15.64
N LEU A 308 -9.00 -32.78 -15.75
CA LEU A 308 -9.21 -31.39 -15.33
C LEU A 308 -10.37 -30.78 -16.12
N ILE A 309 -11.17 -29.92 -15.48
CA ILE A 309 -12.23 -29.19 -16.19
C ILE A 309 -11.60 -28.29 -17.26
N SER A 310 -12.18 -28.26 -18.47
CA SER A 310 -11.64 -27.42 -19.54
C SER A 310 -11.87 -25.92 -19.24
N PRO A 311 -10.94 -25.03 -19.64
CA PRO A 311 -11.10 -23.59 -19.47
C PRO A 311 -12.42 -23.06 -20.05
N GLU A 312 -12.85 -23.57 -21.19
CA GLU A 312 -14.12 -23.18 -21.83
C GLU A 312 -15.34 -23.57 -20.98
N SER A 313 -15.33 -24.77 -20.38
CA SER A 313 -16.38 -25.20 -19.46
C SER A 313 -16.44 -24.33 -18.22
N VAL A 314 -15.28 -23.97 -17.65
CA VAL A 314 -15.17 -23.04 -16.51
C VAL A 314 -15.73 -21.67 -16.87
N LEU A 315 -15.34 -21.12 -18.02
CA LEU A 315 -15.81 -19.80 -18.46
C LEU A 315 -17.32 -19.79 -18.67
N THR A 316 -17.87 -20.86 -19.25
CA THR A 316 -19.31 -21.02 -19.46
C THR A 316 -20.07 -21.09 -18.13
N GLN A 317 -19.59 -21.90 -17.18
CA GLN A 317 -20.18 -22.00 -15.84
C GLN A 317 -20.08 -20.67 -15.06
N LEU A 318 -18.96 -19.95 -15.19
CA LEU A 318 -18.81 -18.66 -14.53
C LEU A 318 -19.72 -17.59 -15.12
N HIS A 319 -19.94 -17.63 -16.44
CA HIS A 319 -20.87 -16.70 -17.09
C HIS A 319 -22.31 -16.88 -16.57
N THR A 320 -22.73 -18.12 -16.28
CA THR A 320 -24.06 -18.38 -15.70
C THR A 320 -24.14 -18.02 -14.21
N LEU A 321 -23.08 -18.30 -13.44
CA LEU A 321 -23.04 -18.03 -11.99
C LEU A 321 -22.84 -16.53 -11.67
N ALA A 322 -22.04 -15.83 -12.47
CA ALA A 322 -21.63 -14.44 -12.25
C ALA A 322 -21.52 -13.70 -13.60
N PRO A 323 -22.64 -13.27 -14.21
CA PRO A 323 -22.65 -12.72 -15.57
C PRO A 323 -21.84 -11.43 -15.75
N HIS A 324 -21.62 -10.69 -14.65
CA HIS A 324 -20.85 -9.45 -14.64
C HIS A 324 -19.35 -9.64 -14.37
N PHE A 325 -18.94 -10.85 -14.00
CA PHE A 325 -17.55 -11.19 -13.73
C PHE A 325 -16.82 -11.52 -15.04
N GLN A 326 -15.78 -10.75 -15.35
CA GLN A 326 -14.94 -10.91 -16.53
C GLN A 326 -13.61 -11.56 -16.12
N PRO A 327 -13.46 -12.88 -16.25
CA PRO A 327 -12.22 -13.56 -15.93
C PRO A 327 -11.10 -13.17 -16.91
N TYR A 328 -9.89 -13.00 -16.41
CA TYR A 328 -8.69 -12.81 -17.22
C TYR A 328 -7.56 -13.80 -16.87
N ARG A 329 -7.67 -14.55 -15.77
CA ARG A 329 -6.66 -15.52 -15.35
C ARG A 329 -7.28 -16.72 -14.63
N LEU A 330 -6.83 -17.91 -14.98
CA LEU A 330 -7.19 -19.17 -14.34
C LEU A 330 -5.91 -19.84 -13.80
N ASP A 331 -5.81 -19.97 -12.49
CA ASP A 331 -4.68 -20.59 -11.80
C ASP A 331 -5.12 -21.93 -11.21
N TYR A 332 -4.65 -23.03 -11.78
CA TYR A 332 -4.95 -24.38 -11.30
C TYR A 332 -3.85 -24.86 -10.37
N ILE A 333 -4.23 -25.18 -9.14
CA ILE A 333 -3.34 -25.61 -8.06
C ILE A 333 -3.68 -27.06 -7.76
N LEU A 334 -2.79 -27.99 -8.15
CA LEU A 334 -3.14 -29.42 -8.22
C LEU A 334 -2.61 -30.27 -7.07
N SER A 335 -1.61 -29.79 -6.31
CA SER A 335 -0.96 -30.59 -5.29
C SER A 335 -0.82 -29.83 -3.97
N PRO A 336 -0.86 -30.54 -2.82
CA PRO A 336 -0.59 -29.93 -1.54
C PRO A 336 0.81 -29.33 -1.47
N ILE A 337 0.86 -28.07 -1.08
CA ILE A 337 2.11 -27.37 -0.84
C ILE A 337 2.49 -27.75 0.58
N THR A 338 3.64 -28.40 0.75
CA THR A 338 4.13 -28.76 2.08
C THR A 338 4.16 -27.51 2.96
N ALA A 339 3.55 -27.64 4.15
CA ALA A 339 3.32 -26.53 5.08
C ALA A 339 4.61 -25.75 5.37
N ASP A 340 5.76 -26.43 5.39
CA ASP A 340 7.07 -25.82 5.66
C ASP A 340 7.46 -24.74 4.64
N THR A 341 7.14 -24.90 3.36
CA THR A 341 7.53 -23.90 2.33
C THR A 341 6.58 -22.70 2.30
N LEU A 342 5.30 -22.94 2.59
CA LEU A 342 4.27 -21.91 2.65
C LEU A 342 4.37 -21.10 3.93
N ALA A 343 4.52 -21.77 5.08
CA ALA A 343 4.73 -21.17 6.38
C ALA A 343 6.00 -20.31 6.38
N ALA A 344 7.11 -20.78 5.81
CA ALA A 344 8.31 -19.96 5.66
C ALA A 344 8.07 -18.67 4.85
N ARG A 345 7.34 -18.73 3.72
CA ARG A 345 7.04 -17.56 2.88
C ARG A 345 6.06 -16.58 3.55
N VAL A 346 5.08 -17.11 4.27
CA VAL A 346 4.08 -16.35 5.03
C VAL A 346 4.72 -15.68 6.25
N MET A 347 5.57 -16.41 7.00
CA MET A 347 6.33 -15.89 8.14
C MET A 347 7.35 -14.82 7.75
N LEU A 348 7.92 -14.88 6.53
CA LEU A 348 8.94 -13.92 6.08
C LEU A 348 8.39 -12.61 5.50
N HIS A 349 7.20 -12.59 4.87
CA HIS A 349 6.78 -11.42 4.09
C HIS A 349 5.29 -11.03 4.12
N ALA A 350 4.41 -11.85 4.70
CA ALA A 350 3.01 -11.48 4.89
C ALA A 350 2.48 -12.06 6.23
N PRO A 351 2.89 -11.49 7.37
CA PRO A 351 2.52 -11.97 8.71
C PRO A 351 1.03 -11.80 9.04
N LEU A 352 0.25 -11.22 8.13
CA LEU A 352 -1.22 -11.19 8.17
C LEU A 352 -1.83 -12.60 8.18
N TYR A 353 -1.04 -13.63 7.87
CA TYR A 353 -1.41 -15.04 7.89
C TYR A 353 -0.49 -15.88 8.78
N SER A 354 0.08 -15.35 9.88
CA SER A 354 0.84 -16.21 10.80
C SER A 354 -0.09 -17.31 11.35
N PRO A 355 0.09 -18.60 11.00
CA PRO A 355 -0.52 -19.64 11.80
C PRO A 355 0.20 -19.57 13.15
N ASN A 356 -0.57 -19.51 14.23
CA ASN A 356 -0.02 -19.66 15.57
C ASN A 356 0.79 -20.98 15.59
N PRO A 357 2.08 -21.00 15.99
CA PRO A 357 2.86 -22.24 16.01
C PRO A 357 2.30 -23.31 16.97
N LEU A 358 1.41 -22.90 17.89
CA LEU A 358 0.66 -23.80 18.78
C LEU A 358 -0.61 -24.40 18.15
N SER A 359 -1.03 -23.92 16.98
CA SER A 359 -2.13 -24.47 16.18
C SER A 359 -1.61 -24.85 14.79
N SER A 360 -0.61 -25.72 14.76
CA SER A 360 -0.04 -26.28 13.54
C SER A 360 -0.94 -27.36 12.95
N LYS A 361 -2.17 -27.02 12.57
CA LYS A 361 -2.84 -27.79 11.52
C LYS A 361 -2.35 -27.24 10.18
N PRO A 362 -1.68 -28.05 9.35
CA PRO A 362 -1.28 -27.60 8.02
C PRO A 362 -2.54 -27.14 7.29
N LEU A 363 -2.46 -26.08 6.47
CA LEU A 363 -3.51 -25.79 5.49
C LEU A 363 -3.70 -27.07 4.66
N GLN A 364 -4.69 -27.90 5.00
CA GLN A 364 -5.01 -29.11 4.26
C GLN A 364 -5.43 -28.66 2.86
N THR A 365 -4.57 -29.00 1.92
CA THR A 365 -4.46 -28.34 0.63
C THR A 365 -5.23 -29.17 -0.39
N TYR A 366 -6.47 -28.78 -0.65
CA TYR A 366 -7.25 -29.42 -1.70
C TYR A 366 -6.87 -28.80 -3.06
N PRO A 367 -6.89 -29.58 -4.14
CA PRO A 367 -6.75 -29.03 -5.48
C PRO A 367 -7.79 -27.92 -5.67
N SER A 368 -7.34 -26.74 -6.09
CA SER A 368 -8.20 -25.57 -6.27
C SER A 368 -7.91 -24.88 -7.59
N LEU A 369 -8.96 -24.37 -8.22
CA LEU A 369 -8.90 -23.50 -9.38
C LEU A 369 -9.22 -22.08 -8.92
N PHE A 370 -8.22 -21.21 -8.93
CA PHE A 370 -8.37 -19.81 -8.58
C PHE A 370 -8.56 -18.98 -9.84
N VAL A 371 -9.78 -18.50 -10.05
CA VAL A 371 -10.13 -17.66 -11.20
C VAL A 371 -10.09 -16.21 -10.79
N GLN A 372 -9.26 -15.40 -11.45
CA GLN A 372 -9.17 -13.95 -11.24
C GLN A 372 -9.84 -13.22 -12.39
N GLY A 373 -10.56 -12.16 -12.05
CA GLY A 373 -11.32 -11.37 -13.00
C GLY A 373 -11.64 -9.98 -12.48
N ILE A 374 -12.31 -9.20 -13.32
CA ILE A 374 -12.84 -7.88 -12.97
C ILE A 374 -14.36 -7.99 -12.90
N ASP A 375 -14.96 -7.45 -11.85
CA ASP A 375 -16.41 -7.26 -11.77
C ASP A 375 -16.68 -5.76 -11.89
N THR A 376 -17.42 -5.37 -12.92
CA THR A 376 -17.68 -3.95 -13.21
C THR A 376 -18.81 -3.37 -12.37
N TYR A 377 -19.65 -4.21 -11.77
CA TYR A 377 -20.85 -3.81 -11.04
C TYR A 377 -20.73 -4.01 -9.52
N ASN A 378 -19.80 -4.87 -9.06
CA ASN A 378 -19.60 -5.17 -7.66
C ASN A 378 -18.21 -4.75 -7.15
N PRO A 379 -18.10 -4.39 -5.85
CA PRO A 379 -16.81 -4.09 -5.23
C PRO A 379 -15.88 -5.31 -5.25
N MET A 380 -14.60 -5.08 -5.52
CA MET A 380 -13.60 -6.14 -5.64
C MET A 380 -12.81 -6.30 -4.35
N ILE A 381 -12.54 -7.56 -3.96
CA ILE A 381 -11.80 -7.91 -2.73
C ILE A 381 -10.31 -7.51 -2.84
N GLY A 382 -9.73 -7.60 -4.03
CA GLY A 382 -8.36 -7.19 -4.34
C GLY A 382 -8.26 -5.77 -4.91
N ARG A 383 -7.01 -5.28 -5.07
CA ARG A 383 -6.74 -3.94 -5.65
C ARG A 383 -7.20 -3.80 -7.10
N ASP A 384 -7.05 -4.88 -7.85
CA ASP A 384 -7.23 -4.95 -9.29
C ASP A 384 -7.97 -6.22 -9.74
N ARG A 385 -8.41 -7.05 -8.78
CA ARG A 385 -9.04 -8.34 -9.06
C ARG A 385 -10.11 -8.73 -8.04
N ALA A 386 -11.18 -9.30 -8.55
CA ALA A 386 -12.04 -10.23 -7.84
C ALA A 386 -11.53 -11.64 -8.11
N SER A 387 -11.83 -12.57 -7.20
CA SER A 387 -11.38 -13.94 -7.33
C SER A 387 -12.45 -14.91 -6.91
N ILE A 388 -12.60 -15.99 -7.66
CA ILE A 388 -13.52 -17.08 -7.36
C ILE A 388 -12.70 -18.36 -7.28
N THR A 389 -12.92 -19.12 -6.20
CA THR A 389 -12.23 -20.39 -5.97
C THR A 389 -13.17 -21.53 -6.32
N LEU A 390 -12.79 -22.35 -7.28
CA LEU A 390 -13.54 -23.50 -7.80
C LEU A 390 -12.78 -24.80 -7.56
N ASN A 391 -13.49 -25.93 -7.64
CA ASN A 391 -12.88 -27.25 -7.71
C ASN A 391 -12.32 -27.45 -9.14
N PRO A 392 -11.03 -27.81 -9.31
CA PRO A 392 -10.39 -27.90 -10.62
C PRO A 392 -10.81 -29.14 -11.44
N TYR A 393 -11.60 -30.04 -10.87
CA TYR A 393 -12.11 -31.23 -11.56
C TYR A 393 -13.60 -31.09 -11.91
N THR A 394 -14.40 -30.56 -10.99
CA THR A 394 -15.87 -30.47 -11.17
C THR A 394 -16.34 -29.08 -11.61
N GLY A 395 -15.55 -28.03 -11.38
CA GLY A 395 -15.97 -26.64 -11.56
C GLY A 395 -16.89 -26.10 -10.44
N SER A 396 -17.21 -26.91 -9.43
CA SER A 396 -18.07 -26.48 -8.32
C SER A 396 -17.40 -25.39 -7.48
N VAL A 397 -18.15 -24.38 -7.05
CA VAL A 397 -17.64 -23.30 -6.21
C VAL A 397 -17.20 -23.85 -4.85
N LEU A 398 -15.95 -23.60 -4.47
CA LEU A 398 -15.40 -23.98 -3.16
C LEU A 398 -15.62 -22.88 -2.11
N GLU A 399 -15.60 -21.61 -2.53
CA GLU A 399 -15.75 -20.47 -1.64
C GLU A 399 -16.83 -19.50 -2.16
N GLU A 400 -18.08 -19.76 -1.77
CA GLU A 400 -19.23 -18.94 -2.18
C GLU A 400 -19.15 -17.49 -1.66
N THR A 401 -18.43 -17.25 -0.55
CA THR A 401 -18.32 -15.91 0.05
C THR A 401 -17.52 -14.91 -0.80
N ASN A 402 -16.88 -15.36 -1.88
CA ASN A 402 -16.23 -14.49 -2.84
C ASN A 402 -17.15 -14.09 -4.01
N LEU A 403 -18.27 -14.78 -4.22
CA LEU A 403 -19.30 -14.39 -5.18
C LEU A 403 -20.14 -13.26 -4.60
N SER A 404 -20.16 -12.11 -5.28
CA SER A 404 -20.87 -10.90 -4.82
C SER A 404 -22.35 -11.15 -4.50
N SER A 405 -23.02 -12.03 -5.25
CA SER A 405 -24.42 -12.43 -5.07
C SER A 405 -24.67 -13.33 -3.85
N HIS A 406 -23.67 -14.07 -3.37
CA HIS A 406 -23.78 -15.01 -2.24
C HIS A 406 -23.15 -14.48 -0.94
N GLN A 407 -22.74 -13.20 -0.92
CA GLN A 407 -22.16 -12.59 0.27
C GLN A 407 -23.22 -12.29 1.33
N SER A 408 -22.98 -12.73 2.57
CA SER A 408 -23.71 -12.22 3.73
C SER A 408 -23.54 -10.70 3.85
N LEU A 409 -24.49 -10.02 4.52
CA LEU A 409 -24.41 -8.57 4.73
C LEU A 409 -23.06 -8.15 5.34
N ALA A 410 -22.58 -8.91 6.32
CA ALA A 410 -21.29 -8.66 6.95
C ALA A 410 -20.14 -8.77 5.92
N ARG A 411 -20.09 -9.87 5.15
CA ARG A 411 -19.07 -10.06 4.10
C ARG A 411 -19.10 -8.93 3.08
N ARG A 412 -20.29 -8.54 2.63
CA ARG A 412 -20.48 -7.45 1.66
C ARG A 412 -19.97 -6.11 2.18
N LEU A 413 -20.21 -5.78 3.44
CA LEU A 413 -19.68 -4.58 4.07
C LEU A 413 -18.15 -4.60 4.15
N LEU A 414 -17.53 -5.75 4.50
CA LEU A 414 -16.08 -5.90 4.47
C LEU A 414 -15.51 -5.74 3.05
N THR A 415 -16.15 -6.34 2.04
CA THR A 415 -15.77 -6.18 0.63
C THR A 415 -15.80 -4.70 0.23
N TRP A 416 -16.81 -3.95 0.66
CA TRP A 416 -16.85 -2.50 0.46
C TRP A 416 -15.74 -1.76 1.21
N CYS A 417 -15.40 -2.14 2.45
CA CYS A 417 -14.25 -1.56 3.13
C CYS A 417 -12.93 -1.80 2.36
N LEU A 418 -12.74 -3.00 1.80
CA LEU A 418 -11.59 -3.33 0.94
C LEU A 418 -11.60 -2.47 -0.32
N ALA A 419 -12.74 -2.41 -1.01
CA ALA A 419 -12.85 -1.63 -2.24
C ALA A 419 -12.63 -0.13 -2.00
N LEU A 420 -13.20 0.41 -0.93
CA LEU A 420 -13.02 1.81 -0.54
C LEU A 420 -11.59 2.16 -0.17
N HIS A 421 -10.85 1.22 0.42
CA HIS A 421 -9.45 1.43 0.77
C HIS A 421 -8.51 1.30 -0.44
N PHE A 422 -8.73 0.28 -1.28
CA PHE A 422 -7.92 0.03 -2.47
C PHE A 422 -8.30 0.91 -3.67
N GLY A 423 -9.45 1.58 -3.64
CA GLY A 423 -9.98 2.30 -4.79
C GLY A 423 -10.37 1.37 -5.95
N SER A 424 -10.76 0.12 -5.65
CA SER A 424 -11.10 -0.90 -6.65
C SER A 424 -12.57 -0.84 -7.10
N PHE A 425 -13.17 0.35 -7.09
CA PHE A 425 -14.50 0.65 -7.60
C PHE A 425 -14.40 1.85 -8.55
N GLY A 426 -15.05 1.81 -9.72
CA GLY A 426 -15.01 2.92 -10.68
C GLY A 426 -13.76 3.03 -11.57
N GLY A 427 -12.92 1.99 -11.59
CA GLY A 427 -11.85 1.81 -12.57
C GLY A 427 -10.73 2.87 -12.52
N GLU A 428 -10.17 3.18 -13.69
CA GLU A 428 -9.00 4.05 -13.83
C GLU A 428 -9.22 5.47 -13.30
N PHE A 429 -10.42 6.03 -13.50
CA PHE A 429 -10.74 7.38 -13.03
C PHE A 429 -10.61 7.49 -11.51
N VAL A 430 -11.23 6.55 -10.77
CA VAL A 430 -11.15 6.51 -9.30
C VAL A 430 -9.71 6.26 -8.86
N ARG A 431 -8.97 5.38 -9.55
CA ARG A 431 -7.56 5.12 -9.24
C ARG A 431 -6.68 6.38 -9.29
N TRP A 432 -6.84 7.21 -10.33
CA TRP A 432 -6.12 8.49 -10.44
C TRP A 432 -6.59 9.52 -9.41
N LEU A 433 -7.90 9.59 -9.16
CA LEU A 433 -8.45 10.45 -8.11
C LEU A 433 -7.88 10.09 -6.73
N TYR A 434 -7.76 8.79 -6.43
CA TYR A 434 -7.18 8.28 -5.19
C TYR A 434 -5.70 8.68 -5.03
N ILE A 435 -4.90 8.67 -6.10
CA ILE A 435 -3.54 9.22 -6.03
C ILE A 435 -3.57 10.69 -5.63
N ILE A 436 -4.38 11.50 -6.31
CA ILE A 436 -4.44 12.95 -6.05
C ILE A 436 -4.83 13.19 -4.59
N LEU A 437 -5.86 12.52 -4.10
CA LEU A 437 -6.32 12.64 -2.71
C LEU A 437 -5.28 12.11 -1.70
N ALA A 438 -4.52 11.07 -2.05
CA ALA A 438 -3.42 10.58 -1.23
C ALA A 438 -2.25 11.56 -1.17
N LEU A 439 -1.87 12.18 -2.30
CA LEU A 439 -0.85 13.24 -2.36
C LEU A 439 -1.31 14.51 -1.65
N CYS A 440 -2.61 14.85 -1.70
CA CYS A 440 -3.19 15.87 -0.84
C CYS A 440 -3.00 15.54 0.64
N GLY A 441 -3.09 14.26 1.02
CA GLY A 441 -2.73 13.76 2.36
C GLY A 441 -1.27 14.06 2.72
N VAL A 442 -0.33 13.73 1.84
CA VAL A 442 1.10 14.04 2.04
C VAL A 442 1.31 15.54 2.29
N GLY A 443 0.70 16.39 1.47
CA GLY A 443 0.73 17.85 1.66
C GLY A 443 0.04 18.32 2.94
N PHE A 444 -1.09 17.71 3.31
CA PHE A 444 -1.86 18.01 4.51
C PHE A 444 -1.04 17.78 5.78
N PHE A 445 -0.36 16.65 5.91
CA PHE A 445 0.50 16.37 7.06
C PHE A 445 1.74 17.27 7.08
N HIS A 446 2.35 17.50 5.93
CA HIS A 446 3.49 18.42 5.83
C HIS A 446 3.10 19.83 6.30
N THR A 447 1.97 20.35 5.82
CA THR A 447 1.47 21.69 6.17
C THR A 447 1.08 21.79 7.65
N ALA A 448 0.56 20.72 8.25
CA ALA A 448 0.28 20.64 9.69
C ALA A 448 1.55 20.86 10.53
N ASN A 449 2.62 20.12 10.20
CA ASN A 449 3.90 20.23 10.91
C ASN A 449 4.53 21.62 10.70
N GLN A 450 4.48 22.16 9.47
CA GLN A 450 4.97 23.51 9.19
C GLN A 450 4.20 24.60 9.94
N LEU A 451 2.88 24.46 10.08
CA LEU A 451 2.05 25.38 10.85
C LEU A 451 2.45 25.38 12.34
N TRP A 452 2.69 24.19 12.91
CA TRP A 452 3.11 24.05 14.30
C TRP A 452 4.50 24.66 14.54
N LEU A 453 5.47 24.32 13.70
CA LEU A 453 6.85 24.83 13.77
C LEU A 453 6.89 26.37 13.70
N ASN A 454 6.16 26.96 12.76
CA ASN A 454 6.10 28.42 12.61
C ASN A 454 5.40 29.13 13.77
N THR A 455 4.47 28.44 14.45
CA THR A 455 3.82 28.98 15.64
C THR A 455 4.77 28.94 16.85
N HIS A 456 5.52 27.85 17.03
CA HIS A 456 6.41 27.67 18.18
C HIS A 456 7.70 28.49 18.08
N ARG A 457 8.31 28.60 16.88
CA ARG A 457 9.47 29.49 16.65
C ARG A 457 9.19 30.94 17.05
N LYS A 458 7.98 31.44 16.77
CA LYS A 458 7.58 32.80 17.15
C LYS A 458 7.41 32.96 18.65
N THR A 459 6.80 31.99 19.32
CA THR A 459 6.60 32.01 20.78
C THR A 459 7.94 31.97 21.52
N ILE A 460 8.89 31.16 21.04
CA ILE A 460 10.24 31.06 21.61
C ILE A 460 11.00 32.39 21.43
N LYS A 461 11.04 32.95 20.21
CA LYS A 461 11.66 34.27 19.95
C LYS A 461 11.08 35.40 20.80
N LYS A 462 9.80 35.32 21.18
CA LYS A 462 9.14 36.31 22.03
C LYS A 462 9.44 36.13 23.53
N LYS A 463 9.86 34.94 23.97
CA LYS A 463 10.10 34.58 25.37
C LYS A 463 11.58 34.46 25.74
N SER A 464 12.47 34.19 24.78
CA SER A 464 13.91 34.22 25.00
C SER A 464 14.67 34.55 23.72
N SER A 465 15.83 35.19 23.87
CA SER A 465 16.79 35.47 22.78
C SER A 465 17.63 34.25 22.37
N ARG A 466 17.39 33.06 22.97
CA ARG A 466 18.19 31.87 22.73
C ARG A 466 17.88 31.21 21.37
N LEU A 467 18.90 30.51 20.84
CA LEU A 467 18.78 29.56 19.73
C LEU A 467 17.57 28.63 19.91
N GLU A 468 16.97 28.21 18.79
CA GLU A 468 15.80 27.32 18.74
C GLU A 468 15.92 26.13 19.72
N SER A 469 14.81 25.74 20.35
CA SER A 469 14.82 24.57 21.24
C SER A 469 15.22 23.30 20.48
N SER A 470 16.00 22.41 21.11
CA SER A 470 16.44 21.15 20.49
C SER A 470 15.27 20.35 19.89
N MET A 471 14.15 20.27 20.60
CA MET A 471 12.93 19.58 20.12
C MET A 471 12.36 20.17 18.81
N THR A 472 12.30 21.50 18.68
CA THR A 472 11.79 22.14 17.45
C THR A 472 12.70 21.91 16.25
N LEU A 473 14.01 21.80 16.47
CA LEU A 473 14.98 21.47 15.43
C LEU A 473 14.82 20.01 15.00
N TRP A 474 14.76 19.08 15.96
CA TRP A 474 14.56 17.65 15.67
C TRP A 474 13.27 17.38 14.90
N LEU A 475 12.14 17.96 15.33
CA LEU A 475 10.86 17.74 14.65
C LEU A 475 10.90 18.25 13.20
N ASP A 476 11.51 19.40 12.97
CA ASP A 476 11.66 19.99 11.64
C ASP A 476 12.53 19.11 10.73
N ARG A 477 13.67 18.62 11.22
CA ARG A 477 14.57 17.72 10.47
C ARG A 477 13.96 16.35 10.22
N ILE A 478 13.26 15.77 11.20
CA ILE A 478 12.57 14.48 11.02
C ILE A 478 11.44 14.64 10.01
N THR A 479 10.61 15.69 10.12
CA THR A 479 9.48 15.89 9.20
C THR A 479 9.95 16.03 7.76
N GLU A 480 10.93 16.91 7.51
CA GLU A 480 11.41 17.17 6.17
C GLU A 480 12.29 16.03 5.65
N GLY A 481 13.22 15.55 6.48
CA GLY A 481 14.16 14.49 6.17
C GLY A 481 13.50 13.15 5.86
N SER A 482 12.50 12.75 6.65
CA SER A 482 11.77 11.50 6.43
C SER A 482 10.91 11.55 5.16
N LEU A 483 10.19 12.65 4.92
CA LEU A 483 9.35 12.78 3.73
C LEU A 483 10.19 12.75 2.44
N MET A 484 11.25 13.58 2.39
CA MET A 484 12.17 13.64 1.26
C MET A 484 12.98 12.35 1.10
N GLY A 485 13.33 11.69 2.21
CA GLY A 485 14.02 10.40 2.18
C GLY A 485 13.14 9.27 1.68
N CYS A 486 11.87 9.25 2.07
CA CYS A 486 10.87 8.32 1.57
C CYS A 486 10.65 8.51 0.06
N LEU A 487 10.50 9.76 -0.39
CA LEU A 487 10.41 10.10 -1.81
C LEU A 487 11.63 9.60 -2.59
N LEU A 488 12.84 9.93 -2.14
CA LEU A 488 14.08 9.52 -2.78
C LEU A 488 14.22 8.00 -2.86
N GLY A 489 13.96 7.32 -1.74
CA GLY A 489 14.01 5.86 -1.64
C GLY A 489 13.01 5.20 -2.58
N LEU A 490 11.76 5.66 -2.62
CA LEU A 490 10.72 5.14 -3.51
C LEU A 490 11.09 5.34 -4.99
N CYS A 491 11.56 6.54 -5.37
CA CYS A 491 12.05 6.80 -6.72
C CYS A 491 13.20 5.87 -7.11
N GLY A 492 14.15 5.64 -6.20
CA GLY A 492 15.26 4.72 -6.43
C GLY A 492 14.82 3.25 -6.54
N VAL A 493 13.87 2.80 -5.70
CA VAL A 493 13.32 1.43 -5.78
C VAL A 493 12.58 1.22 -7.11
N ILE A 494 11.77 2.19 -7.54
CA ILE A 494 11.13 2.16 -8.86
C ILE A 494 12.21 2.07 -9.94
N ALA A 495 13.26 2.90 -9.85
CA ALA A 495 14.33 2.92 -10.84
C ALA A 495 15.14 1.63 -10.94
N LEU A 496 15.34 0.93 -9.84
CA LEU A 496 16.00 -0.37 -9.81
C LEU A 496 15.10 -1.48 -10.34
N SER A 497 13.78 -1.35 -10.24
CA SER A 497 12.87 -2.47 -10.49
C SER A 497 13.02 -3.15 -11.87
N PRO A 498 13.29 -2.45 -13.01
CA PRO A 498 13.51 -3.13 -14.28
C PRO A 498 14.80 -3.97 -14.26
N LEU A 499 15.85 -3.49 -13.61
CA LEU A 499 17.14 -4.20 -13.48
C LEU A 499 17.04 -5.47 -12.63
N THR A 500 16.07 -5.50 -11.73
CA THR A 500 15.83 -6.63 -10.81
C THR A 500 14.88 -7.68 -11.38
N THR A 501 14.34 -7.49 -12.58
CA THR A 501 13.52 -8.47 -13.28
C THR A 501 14.41 -9.27 -14.23
N HIS A 502 14.36 -10.61 -14.14
CA HIS A 502 15.14 -11.48 -15.01
C HIS A 502 14.23 -12.27 -15.94
N LEU A 503 14.55 -12.23 -17.23
CA LEU A 503 13.88 -12.98 -18.29
C LEU A 503 14.95 -13.74 -19.07
N ILE A 504 15.00 -15.06 -18.92
CA ILE A 504 16.11 -15.89 -19.38
C ILE A 504 15.57 -17.04 -20.24
N PRO A 505 16.07 -17.26 -21.47
CA PRO A 505 15.72 -18.45 -22.26
C PRO A 505 16.17 -19.74 -21.57
N LEU A 506 15.27 -20.71 -21.42
CA LEU A 506 15.51 -21.97 -20.67
C LEU A 506 16.42 -22.96 -21.39
N GLY A 507 16.76 -22.74 -22.67
CA GLY A 507 17.72 -23.58 -23.41
C GLY A 507 19.12 -23.66 -22.77
N ASN A 508 19.43 -22.74 -21.84
CA ASN A 508 20.70 -22.67 -21.12
C ASN A 508 20.64 -23.23 -19.67
N ILE A 509 19.50 -23.75 -19.22
CA ILE A 509 19.31 -24.18 -17.82
C ILE A 509 19.26 -25.71 -17.76
N THR A 510 20.37 -26.32 -17.34
CA THR A 510 20.57 -27.78 -17.39
C THR A 510 19.83 -28.59 -16.32
N LYS A 511 19.17 -27.95 -15.33
CA LYS A 511 18.40 -28.66 -14.28
C LYS A 511 17.16 -27.89 -13.85
N MET A 512 15.99 -28.35 -14.30
CA MET A 512 14.69 -27.73 -14.00
C MET A 512 14.24 -27.96 -12.54
N ALA A 513 14.66 -29.08 -11.93
CA ALA A 513 14.28 -29.47 -10.57
C ALA A 513 14.79 -28.55 -9.45
N SER A 514 15.89 -27.80 -9.67
CA SER A 514 16.45 -26.88 -8.67
C SER A 514 15.95 -25.43 -8.83
N LEU A 515 15.19 -25.12 -9.90
CA LEU A 515 14.68 -23.77 -10.15
C LEU A 515 13.81 -23.19 -9.02
N PRO A 516 12.88 -23.94 -8.38
CA PRO A 516 12.01 -23.35 -7.36
C PRO A 516 12.77 -22.82 -6.14
N SER A 517 13.75 -23.57 -5.63
CA SER A 517 14.55 -23.18 -4.45
C SER A 517 15.50 -22.03 -4.77
N ILE A 518 16.11 -22.04 -5.96
CA ILE A 518 16.96 -20.96 -6.44
C ILE A 518 16.13 -19.68 -6.61
N ALA A 519 14.96 -19.76 -7.25
CA ALA A 519 14.06 -18.63 -7.49
C ALA A 519 13.61 -17.95 -6.19
N GLN A 520 13.22 -18.76 -5.20
CA GLN A 520 12.81 -18.23 -3.89
C GLN A 520 13.97 -17.54 -3.17
N THR A 521 15.16 -18.16 -3.16
CA THR A 521 16.35 -17.62 -2.51
C THR A 521 16.85 -16.34 -3.20
N SER A 522 16.76 -16.26 -4.53
CA SER A 522 17.10 -15.04 -5.27
C SER A 522 16.11 -13.91 -4.99
N MET A 523 14.80 -14.21 -4.95
CA MET A 523 13.76 -13.21 -4.68
C MET A 523 13.90 -12.61 -3.27
N MET A 524 14.15 -13.47 -2.27
CA MET A 524 14.39 -13.06 -0.88
C MET A 524 15.59 -12.10 -0.77
N ARG A 525 16.73 -12.49 -1.35
CA ARG A 525 17.93 -11.65 -1.35
C ARG A 525 17.66 -10.31 -2.02
N LEU A 526 16.98 -10.31 -3.17
CA LEU A 526 16.67 -9.08 -3.90
C LEU A 526 15.78 -8.13 -3.09
N TYR A 527 14.78 -8.67 -2.39
CA TYR A 527 13.94 -7.90 -1.47
C TYR A 527 14.77 -7.27 -0.32
N GLN A 528 15.72 -8.01 0.24
CA GLN A 528 16.63 -7.50 1.28
C GLN A 528 17.52 -6.37 0.75
N HIS A 529 18.07 -6.49 -0.45
CA HIS A 529 18.88 -5.43 -1.07
C HIS A 529 18.07 -4.16 -1.32
N ILE A 530 16.85 -4.30 -1.85
CA ILE A 530 15.92 -3.17 -2.04
C ILE A 530 15.58 -2.51 -0.70
N THR A 531 15.34 -3.32 0.33
CA THR A 531 15.06 -2.82 1.69
C THR A 531 16.23 -2.03 2.25
N LEU A 532 17.45 -2.58 2.15
CA LEU A 532 18.67 -1.92 2.59
C LEU A 532 18.87 -0.60 1.83
N PHE A 533 18.76 -0.63 0.51
CA PHE A 533 18.87 0.56 -0.34
C PHE A 533 17.87 1.66 0.04
N TYR A 534 16.60 1.30 0.26
CA TYR A 534 15.58 2.27 0.68
C TYR A 534 15.95 2.91 2.02
N TYR A 535 16.30 2.10 3.03
CA TYR A 535 16.62 2.63 4.36
C TYR A 535 17.95 3.39 4.42
N THR A 536 18.92 3.07 3.55
CA THR A 536 20.13 3.88 3.43
C THR A 536 19.83 5.25 2.81
N CYS A 537 19.05 5.32 1.72
CA CYS A 537 18.58 6.59 1.17
C CYS A 537 17.79 7.41 2.21
N PHE A 538 16.92 6.75 2.96
CA PHE A 538 16.13 7.37 4.02
C PHE A 538 17.02 7.96 5.13
N ALA A 539 17.98 7.18 5.65
CA ALA A 539 18.90 7.63 6.70
C ALA A 539 19.82 8.75 6.22
N LEU A 540 20.40 8.62 5.02
CA LEU A 540 21.24 9.64 4.40
C LEU A 540 20.49 10.94 4.16
N SER A 541 19.19 10.86 3.82
CA SER A 541 18.33 12.02 3.67
C SER A 541 18.12 12.76 5.00
N ILE A 542 17.85 12.05 6.10
CA ILE A 542 17.73 12.65 7.43
C ILE A 542 19.05 13.31 7.86
N LEU A 543 20.17 12.60 7.66
CA LEU A 543 21.49 13.13 7.98
C LEU A 543 21.82 14.37 7.14
N SER A 544 21.55 14.32 5.84
CA SER A 544 21.77 15.42 4.90
C SER A 544 20.86 16.62 5.23
N CYS A 545 19.63 16.37 5.70
CA CYS A 545 18.76 17.42 6.20
C CYS A 545 19.38 18.11 7.42
N ALA A 546 20.13 17.40 8.27
CA ALA A 546 20.79 17.98 9.43
C ALA A 546 22.06 18.76 9.07
N THR A 547 22.81 18.34 8.04
CA THR A 547 24.12 18.92 7.68
C THR A 547 24.04 20.06 6.67
N PHE A 548 23.19 19.97 5.65
CA PHE A 548 23.14 20.95 4.56
C PHE A 548 22.13 22.08 4.82
N PRO A 549 22.36 23.28 4.24
CA PRO A 549 21.32 24.29 4.13
C PRO A 549 20.07 23.74 3.44
N ARG A 550 18.88 24.05 3.97
CA ARG A 550 17.61 23.42 3.53
C ARG A 550 17.35 23.53 2.04
N TYR A 551 17.70 24.65 1.43
CA TYR A 551 17.47 24.86 0.00
C TYR A 551 18.37 23.94 -0.84
N ILE A 552 19.66 23.83 -0.51
CA ILE A 552 20.60 22.91 -1.19
C ILE A 552 20.10 21.48 -1.04
N TYR A 553 19.76 21.09 0.19
CA TYR A 553 19.24 19.77 0.50
C TYR A 553 18.00 19.43 -0.35
N ARG A 554 16.98 20.29 -0.37
CA ARG A 554 15.75 20.06 -1.17
C ARG A 554 16.06 19.93 -2.65
N VAL A 555 16.87 20.83 -3.20
CA VAL A 555 17.24 20.82 -4.61
C VAL A 555 17.99 19.53 -4.95
N LEU A 556 18.97 19.14 -4.13
CA LEU A 556 19.75 17.92 -4.32
C LEU A 556 18.88 16.66 -4.31
N ILE A 557 17.97 16.52 -3.32
CA ILE A 557 17.08 15.36 -3.25
C ILE A 557 16.12 15.31 -4.45
N LEU A 558 15.56 16.46 -4.87
CA LEU A 558 14.65 16.52 -6.00
C LEU A 558 15.36 16.16 -7.32
N ILE A 559 16.58 16.65 -7.54
CA ILE A 559 17.40 16.29 -8.71
C ILE A 559 17.72 14.81 -8.69
N LEU A 560 18.19 14.28 -7.56
CA LEU A 560 18.54 12.87 -7.45
C LEU A 560 17.32 11.96 -7.71
N SER A 561 16.16 12.34 -7.18
CA SER A 561 14.89 11.66 -7.43
C SER A 561 14.48 11.72 -8.91
N ALA A 562 14.61 12.89 -9.54
CA ALA A 562 14.33 13.07 -10.97
C ALA A 562 15.28 12.26 -11.85
N SER A 563 16.58 12.22 -11.50
CA SER A 563 17.59 11.41 -12.17
C SER A 563 17.31 9.92 -12.07
N PHE A 564 16.88 9.42 -10.90
CA PHE A 564 16.43 8.03 -10.76
C PHE A 564 15.28 7.71 -11.71
N LEU A 565 14.23 8.53 -11.71
CA LEU A 565 13.07 8.29 -12.57
C LEU A 565 13.40 8.39 -14.06
N THR A 566 14.25 9.35 -14.44
CA THR A 566 14.71 9.53 -15.83
C THR A 566 15.53 8.32 -16.29
N THR A 567 16.42 7.82 -15.43
CA THR A 567 17.23 6.61 -15.70
C THR A 567 16.33 5.39 -15.86
N ALA A 568 15.34 5.25 -14.99
CA ALA A 568 14.36 4.17 -15.03
C ALA A 568 13.57 4.16 -16.35
N LEU A 569 13.04 5.32 -16.72
CA LEU A 569 12.31 5.51 -17.96
C LEU A 569 13.19 5.12 -19.16
N THR A 570 14.43 5.60 -19.16
CA THR A 570 15.43 5.29 -20.18
C THR A 570 15.68 3.79 -20.33
N ILE A 571 15.89 3.07 -19.21
CA ILE A 571 16.13 1.62 -19.26
C ILE A 571 14.94 0.89 -19.88
N VAL A 572 13.72 1.26 -19.48
CA VAL A 572 12.51 0.61 -19.99
C VAL A 572 12.26 0.96 -21.45
N THR A 573 12.45 2.22 -21.85
CA THR A 573 12.31 2.63 -23.26
C THR A 573 13.38 1.96 -24.12
N LEU A 574 14.64 1.88 -23.67
CA LEU A 574 15.70 1.17 -24.38
C LEU A 574 15.35 -0.31 -24.57
N ARG A 575 14.84 -0.99 -23.53
CA ARG A 575 14.38 -2.38 -23.65
C ARG A 575 13.26 -2.55 -24.68
N HIS A 576 12.38 -1.56 -24.80
CA HIS A 576 11.28 -1.58 -25.76
C HIS A 576 11.77 -1.27 -27.20
N THR A 577 12.57 -0.22 -27.38
CA THR A 577 13.05 0.24 -28.69
C THR A 577 14.17 -0.62 -29.27
N ALA A 578 14.99 -1.25 -28.43
CA ALA A 578 16.04 -2.17 -28.89
C ALA A 578 15.46 -3.38 -29.63
N MET A 579 14.20 -3.72 -29.35
CA MET A 579 13.47 -4.75 -30.08
C MET A 579 12.92 -4.26 -31.43
N GLN A 580 12.96 -2.96 -31.72
CA GLN A 580 12.38 -2.36 -32.94
C GLN A 580 13.44 -1.95 -33.96
N ASN A 581 14.44 -1.12 -33.60
CA ASN A 581 15.52 -0.69 -34.49
C ASN A 581 16.72 -0.05 -33.72
N THR A 582 17.92 -0.06 -34.30
CA THR A 582 19.15 0.54 -33.74
C THR A 582 19.08 2.07 -33.69
N ALA A 583 18.44 2.72 -34.66
CA ALA A 583 18.28 4.19 -34.69
C ALA A 583 17.37 4.71 -33.57
N THR A 584 16.31 3.97 -33.20
CA THR A 584 15.44 4.33 -32.07
C THR A 584 16.14 4.15 -30.74
N CYS A 585 17.08 3.19 -30.65
CA CYS A 585 17.90 2.98 -29.45
C CYS A 585 18.86 4.16 -29.21
N SER A 586 19.58 4.62 -30.25
CA SER A 586 20.50 5.76 -30.12
C SER A 586 19.78 7.07 -29.78
N LEU A 587 18.62 7.33 -30.38
CA LEU A 587 17.80 8.50 -30.06
C LEU A 587 17.32 8.48 -28.61
N THR A 588 16.87 7.32 -28.12
CA THR A 588 16.42 7.15 -26.73
C THR A 588 17.55 7.42 -25.74
N LEU A 589 18.76 6.92 -26.02
CA LEU A 589 19.94 7.17 -25.19
C LEU A 589 20.33 8.66 -25.19
N ALA A 590 20.27 9.33 -26.35
CA ALA A 590 20.58 10.76 -26.46
C ALA A 590 19.60 11.62 -25.65
N LEU A 591 18.29 11.35 -25.75
CA LEU A 591 17.25 12.06 -24.99
C LEU A 591 17.38 11.84 -23.48
N ALA A 592 17.80 10.65 -23.06
CA ALA A 592 18.08 10.33 -21.67
C ALA A 592 19.27 11.13 -21.11
N LEU A 593 20.38 11.17 -21.85
CA LEU A 593 21.56 11.95 -21.47
C LEU A 593 21.23 13.45 -21.43
N ALA A 594 20.45 13.94 -22.39
CA ALA A 594 19.98 15.32 -22.43
C ALA A 594 19.11 15.67 -21.21
N THR A 595 18.19 14.79 -20.82
CA THR A 595 17.30 15.01 -19.66
C THR A 595 18.07 14.96 -18.33
N ILE A 596 19.01 14.02 -18.17
CA ILE A 596 19.90 13.98 -16.99
C ILE A 596 20.76 15.26 -16.92
N SER A 597 21.32 15.69 -18.05
CA SER A 597 22.10 16.93 -18.15
C SER A 597 21.25 18.17 -17.83
N LEU A 598 19.99 18.19 -18.25
CA LEU A 598 19.04 19.26 -17.95
C LEU A 598 18.74 19.33 -16.46
N TRP A 599 18.52 18.20 -15.78
CA TRP A 599 18.32 18.17 -14.33
C TRP A 599 19.57 18.62 -13.56
N ALA A 600 20.75 18.19 -13.99
CA ALA A 600 22.02 18.63 -13.42
C ALA A 600 22.23 20.15 -13.60
N SER A 601 21.95 20.67 -14.80
CA SER A 601 22.08 22.10 -15.13
C SER A 601 21.06 22.95 -14.38
N ALA A 602 19.80 22.52 -14.31
CA ALA A 602 18.76 23.18 -13.52
C ALA A 602 19.15 23.24 -12.05
N GLY A 603 19.71 22.15 -11.53
CA GLY A 603 20.27 22.10 -10.18
C GLY A 603 21.37 23.11 -9.94
N PHE A 604 22.37 23.14 -10.82
CA PHE A 604 23.47 24.09 -10.75
C PHE A 604 22.98 25.55 -10.82
N ILE A 605 22.02 25.86 -11.68
CA ILE A 605 21.44 27.20 -11.80
C ILE A 605 20.66 27.57 -10.54
N LEU A 606 19.88 26.65 -9.97
CA LEU A 606 19.09 26.89 -8.76
C LEU A 606 19.97 27.10 -7.53
N THR A 607 21.04 26.32 -7.37
CA THR A 607 22.00 26.50 -6.27
C THR A 607 22.76 27.82 -6.42
N LYS A 608 23.18 28.18 -7.64
CA LYS A 608 23.89 29.44 -7.91
C LYS A 608 22.99 30.68 -7.79
N ARG A 609 21.80 30.71 -8.37
CA ARG A 609 20.89 31.88 -8.27
C ARG A 609 20.50 32.18 -6.82
N MET A 610 20.43 31.15 -5.98
CA MET A 610 20.06 31.32 -4.57
C MET A 610 21.24 31.70 -3.66
N SER A 611 22.49 31.40 -4.03
CA SER A 611 23.67 31.95 -3.34
C SER A 611 23.84 33.46 -3.58
N PHE A 612 23.19 34.00 -4.62
CA PHE A 612 23.18 35.43 -4.95
C PHE A 612 21.94 36.20 -4.44
N LEU A 613 20.98 35.55 -3.76
CA LEU A 613 19.95 36.26 -3.02
C LEU A 613 20.57 36.71 -1.69
N PRO A 614 20.88 38.01 -1.49
CA PRO A 614 21.38 38.47 -0.21
C PRO A 614 20.36 38.09 0.86
N HIS A 615 20.87 37.69 2.03
CA HIS A 615 20.08 37.55 3.24
C HIS A 615 19.05 38.69 3.26
N LEU A 616 17.76 38.37 3.20
CA LEU A 616 16.71 39.26 3.70
C LEU A 616 16.95 39.38 5.20
N SER A 617 17.96 40.20 5.50
CA SER A 617 18.25 40.75 6.79
C SER A 617 16.96 41.37 7.27
N VAL A 618 16.62 41.03 8.51
CA VAL A 618 15.70 41.82 9.30
C VAL A 618 16.22 43.25 9.18
N LYS A 619 15.50 44.13 8.45
CA LYS A 619 15.71 45.57 8.60
C LYS A 619 15.48 45.84 10.08
N ASP A 620 16.54 46.15 10.80
CA ASP A 620 16.41 46.78 12.11
C ASP A 620 15.50 48.01 11.95
N PRO A 621 14.55 48.23 12.88
CA PRO A 621 13.75 49.45 12.86
C PRO A 621 14.70 50.66 12.91
N PRO A 622 14.38 51.77 12.22
CA PRO A 622 15.19 52.97 12.28
C PRO A 622 15.32 53.40 13.75
N THR A 623 16.57 53.60 14.18
CA THR A 623 16.88 54.28 15.43
C THR A 623 16.22 55.65 15.42
N PRO A 624 15.51 56.05 16.49
CA PRO A 624 15.03 57.42 16.59
C PRO A 624 16.25 58.32 16.75
N GLU A 625 16.48 59.19 15.77
CA GLU A 625 17.39 60.33 15.93
C GLU A 625 16.83 61.24 17.04
N ALA A 626 17.73 61.65 17.94
CA ALA A 626 17.49 62.61 19.01
C ALA A 626 17.66 64.04 18.50
#